data_AF-A0AAJ8K2T5-F1
#
_entry.id   AF-A0AAJ8K2T5-F1
#
_cell.length_a   1.000
_cell.length_b   1.000
_cell.length_c   1.000
_cell.angle_alpha   90.00
_cell.angle_beta   90.00
_cell.angle_gamma   90.00
#
_symmetry.space_group_name_H-M   'P 1'
#
loop_
_entity.id
_entity.type
_entity.pdbx_description
1 polymer ?
#
loop_
_entity_poly.entity_id
_entity_poly.type
_entity_poly.pdbx_seq_one_letter_code
_entity_poly.pdbx_strand_id
1 'polypeptide(L)'
;MELFTAVREKKPNIPNDWDDHLKDLMTRMLEKDPQKRIAMPEIREHNWVTEEGQEPMIETDTNLFDIGKHVEEPTQEELKNAIGTLRGIFTVIRAVQK
;
A
#
# COMPACT_ATOMS: atom_id res chain seq x y z
N MET A 1 -9.90 -10.26 -14.82
CA MET A 1 -10.34 -8.86 -14.98
C MET A 1 -11.11 -8.34 -13.77
N GLU A 2 -11.99 -9.16 -13.16
CA GLU A 2 -12.81 -8.69 -12.02
C GLU A 2 -12.03 -8.10 -10.84
N LEU A 3 -10.88 -8.71 -10.48
CA LEU A 3 -10.05 -8.20 -9.39
C LEU A 3 -9.47 -6.81 -9.69
N PHE A 4 -8.97 -6.60 -10.91
CA PHE A 4 -8.41 -5.31 -11.32
C PHE A 4 -9.48 -4.21 -11.30
N THR A 5 -10.68 -4.53 -11.80
CA THR A 5 -11.85 -3.63 -11.70
C THR A 5 -12.22 -3.36 -10.25
N ALA A 6 -12.20 -4.38 -9.39
CA ALA A 6 -12.48 -4.22 -7.96
C ALA A 6 -11.49 -3.28 -7.27
N VAL A 7 -10.19 -3.42 -7.54
CA VAL A 7 -9.15 -2.54 -6.97
C VAL A 7 -9.36 -1.08 -7.41
N ARG A 8 -9.74 -0.86 -8.67
CA ARG A 8 -9.90 0.50 -9.22
C ARG A 8 -11.19 1.18 -8.79
N GLU A 9 -12.29 0.44 -8.68
CA GLU A 9 -13.63 1.05 -8.66
C GLU A 9 -14.43 0.70 -7.40
N LYS A 10 -14.24 -0.50 -6.83
CA LYS A 10 -15.06 -0.91 -5.69
C LYS A 10 -14.54 -0.25 -4.42
N LYS A 11 -15.48 0.26 -3.61
CA LYS A 11 -15.20 0.68 -2.24
C LYS A 11 -14.68 -0.51 -1.44
N PRO A 12 -13.68 -0.33 -0.57
CA PRO A 12 -13.20 -1.40 0.28
C PRO A 12 -14.32 -1.83 1.24
N ASN A 13 -14.38 -3.14 1.53
CA ASN A 13 -15.26 -3.65 2.56
C ASN A 13 -14.55 -3.51 3.91
N ILE A 14 -14.94 -2.50 4.70
CA ILE A 14 -14.40 -2.25 6.03
C ILE A 14 -15.40 -2.81 7.07
N PRO A 15 -15.00 -3.76 7.93
CA PRO A 15 -15.87 -4.32 8.95
C PRO A 15 -16.35 -3.26 9.96
N ASN A 16 -17.63 -3.34 10.33
CA ASN A 16 -18.27 -2.37 11.22
C ASN A 16 -17.83 -2.52 12.69
N ASP A 17 -17.34 -3.70 13.07
CA ASP A 17 -16.90 -4.08 14.41
C ASP A 17 -15.45 -3.67 14.72
N TRP A 18 -14.74 -3.11 13.74
CA TRP A 18 -13.40 -2.57 13.97
C TRP A 18 -13.43 -1.34 14.87
N ASP A 19 -12.27 -0.99 15.41
CA ASP A 19 -12.06 0.30 16.05
C ASP A 19 -12.27 1.46 15.05
N ASP A 20 -12.77 2.59 15.53
CA ASP A 20 -13.11 3.73 14.66
C ASP A 20 -11.86 4.40 14.08
N HIS A 21 -10.75 4.47 14.82
CA HIS A 21 -9.48 4.95 14.28
C HIS A 21 -8.92 3.99 13.23
N LEU A 22 -9.06 2.68 13.41
CA LEU A 22 -8.68 1.70 12.37
C LEU A 22 -9.51 1.88 11.09
N LYS A 23 -10.82 2.07 11.22
CA LYS A 23 -11.71 2.30 10.06
C LYS A 23 -11.32 3.57 9.31
N ASP A 24 -11.03 4.65 10.03
CA ASP A 24 -10.61 5.92 9.42
C ASP A 24 -9.31 5.74 8.62
N LEU A 25 -8.28 5.15 9.26
CA LEU A 25 -6.99 4.90 8.63
C LEU A 25 -7.13 4.08 7.35
N MET A 26 -7.83 2.94 7.43
CA MET A 26 -7.99 2.03 6.29
C MET A 26 -8.79 2.66 5.15
N THR A 27 -9.80 3.47 5.48
CA THR A 27 -10.59 4.21 4.48
C THR A 27 -9.71 5.22 3.74
N ARG A 28 -8.88 5.97 4.46
CA ARG A 28 -8.00 6.99 3.86
C ARG A 28 -6.84 6.38 3.08
N MET A 29 -6.31 5.22 3.50
CA MET A 29 -5.26 4.49 2.78
C MET A 29 -5.78 3.87 1.47
N LEU A 30 -7.02 3.39 1.46
CA LEU A 30 -7.64 2.73 0.30
C LEU A 30 -8.43 3.70 -0.61
N GLU A 31 -8.27 5.01 -0.41
CA GLU A 31 -8.80 6.06 -1.27
C GLU A 31 -8.31 5.87 -2.72
N LYS A 32 -9.27 5.90 -3.64
CA LYS A 32 -9.05 5.63 -5.06
C LYS A 32 -8.39 6.81 -5.75
N ASP A 33 -8.74 8.03 -5.35
CA ASP A 33 -8.11 9.26 -5.82
C ASP A 33 -6.72 9.43 -5.17
N PRO A 34 -5.62 9.30 -5.92
CA PRO A 34 -4.27 9.40 -5.34
C PRO A 34 -3.99 10.76 -4.71
N GLN A 35 -4.68 11.82 -5.14
CA GLN A 35 -4.49 13.17 -4.58
C GLN A 35 -5.18 13.34 -3.22
N LYS A 36 -6.13 12.45 -2.88
CA LYS A 36 -6.87 12.46 -1.62
C LYS A 36 -6.43 11.36 -0.66
N ARG A 37 -5.62 10.40 -1.14
CA ARG A 37 -5.09 9.31 -0.34
C ARG A 37 -4.13 9.87 0.72
N ILE A 38 -4.30 9.42 1.96
CA ILE A 38 -3.44 9.82 3.08
C ILE A 38 -1.97 9.61 2.76
N ALA A 39 -1.15 10.61 3.05
CA ALA A 39 0.29 10.56 2.83
C ALA A 39 1.01 9.88 4.01
N MET A 40 2.23 9.38 3.76
CA MET A 40 3.02 8.70 4.78
C MET A 40 3.23 9.52 6.08
N PRO A 41 3.53 10.83 6.04
CA PRO A 41 3.67 11.61 7.27
C PRO A 41 2.41 11.58 8.14
N GLU A 42 1.24 11.72 7.51
CA GLU A 42 -0.05 11.68 8.22
C GLU A 42 -0.37 10.29 8.78
N ILE A 43 0.04 9.21 8.09
CA ILE A 43 -0.09 7.84 8.61
C ILE A 43 0.71 7.67 9.90
N ARG A 44 1.96 8.19 9.94
CA ARG A 44 2.86 8.05 11.09
C ARG A 44 2.35 8.76 12.35
N GLU A 45 1.49 9.77 12.18
CA GLU A 45 0.88 10.53 13.27
C GLU A 45 -0.54 10.07 13.61
N HIS A 46 -1.12 9.17 12.81
CA HIS A 46 -2.52 8.76 12.95
C HIS A 46 -2.79 8.10 14.32
N ASN A 47 -3.91 8.45 14.97
CA ASN A 47 -4.25 7.96 16.32
C ASN A 47 -4.17 6.44 16.47
N TRP A 48 -4.63 5.68 15.48
CA TRP A 48 -4.53 4.22 15.51
C TRP A 48 -3.08 3.71 15.49
N VAL A 49 -2.17 4.43 14.82
CA VAL A 49 -0.76 4.04 14.69
C VAL A 49 0.01 4.38 15.97
N THR A 50 -0.38 5.44 16.68
CA THR A 50 0.37 6.00 17.80
C THR A 50 -0.29 5.76 19.16
N GLU A 51 -1.30 4.89 19.25
CA GLU A 51 -2.13 4.70 20.45
C GLU A 51 -2.61 6.06 21.00
N GLU A 52 -3.29 6.84 20.15
CA GLU A 52 -3.75 8.20 20.48
C GLU A 52 -2.61 9.12 20.99
N GLY A 53 -1.40 8.94 20.46
CA GLY A 53 -0.21 9.69 20.81
C GLY A 53 0.52 9.20 22.06
N GLN A 54 0.08 8.13 22.71
CA GLN A 54 0.79 7.53 23.85
C GLN A 54 2.09 6.84 23.41
N GLU A 55 2.10 6.28 22.20
CA GLU A 55 3.22 5.53 21.63
C GLU A 55 3.60 6.14 20.26
N PRO A 56 4.23 7.33 20.24
CA PRO A 56 4.62 7.99 18.99
C PRO A 56 5.64 7.17 18.21
N MET A 57 5.53 7.18 16.88
CA MET A 57 6.56 6.59 16.03
C MET A 57 7.89 7.32 16.20
N ILE A 58 9.00 6.58 16.07
CA ILE A 58 10.34 7.19 15.97
C ILE A 58 10.41 8.22 14.85
N GLU A 59 11.38 9.13 14.91
CA GLU A 59 11.59 10.13 13.87
C GLU A 59 11.86 9.49 12.50
N THR A 60 11.42 10.18 11.44
CA THR A 60 11.55 9.68 10.06
C THR A 60 13.00 9.42 9.68
N ASP A 61 13.91 10.35 10.01
CA ASP A 61 15.33 10.22 9.68
C ASP A 61 15.97 9.01 10.40
N THR A 62 15.61 8.78 11.66
CA THR A 62 16.06 7.59 12.40
C THR A 62 15.53 6.30 11.78
N ASN A 63 14.24 6.29 11.41
CA ASN A 63 13.62 5.14 10.76
C ASN A 63 14.27 4.80 9.40
N LEU A 64 14.62 5.82 8.61
CA LEU A 64 15.32 5.66 7.34
C LEU A 64 16.80 5.30 7.51
N PHE A 65 17.44 5.73 8.60
CA PHE A 65 18.85 5.44 8.86
C PHE A 65 19.11 3.96 9.15
N ASP A 66 18.24 3.31 9.93
CA ASP A 66 18.39 1.91 10.30
C ASP A 66 18.04 0.95 9.13
N ILE A 67 17.04 1.29 8.32
CA ILE A 67 16.65 0.49 7.14
C ILE A 67 17.54 0.82 5.92
N GLY A 68 17.86 2.10 5.69
CA GLY A 68 18.60 2.57 4.51
C GLY A 68 20.03 2.05 4.41
N LYS A 69 20.63 1.56 5.50
CA LYS A 69 21.93 0.87 5.46
C LYS A 69 21.86 -0.55 4.88
N HIS A 70 20.66 -1.14 4.84
CA HIS A 70 20.44 -2.53 4.41
C HIS A 70 19.59 -2.64 3.14
N VAL A 71 19.17 -1.51 2.55
CA VAL A 71 18.54 -1.50 1.24
C VAL A 71 19.63 -1.39 0.19
N GLU A 72 20.02 -2.54 -0.34
CA GLU A 72 20.87 -2.60 -1.53
C GLU A 72 20.08 -2.10 -2.74
N GLU A 73 20.75 -1.42 -3.66
CA GLU A 73 20.11 -1.09 -4.94
C GLU A 73 19.70 -2.38 -5.65
N PRO A 74 18.50 -2.43 -6.26
CA PRO A 74 18.09 -3.58 -7.05
C PRO A 74 19.14 -3.88 -8.13
N THR A 75 19.51 -5.15 -8.26
CA THR A 75 20.44 -5.60 -9.29
C THR A 75 19.86 -5.37 -10.68
N GLN A 76 20.73 -5.31 -11.69
CA GLN A 76 20.30 -5.17 -13.09
C GLN A 76 19.40 -6.33 -13.54
N GLU A 77 19.61 -7.53 -13.01
CA GLU A 77 18.76 -8.69 -13.27
C GLU A 77 17.36 -8.52 -12.67
N GLU A 78 17.27 -8.05 -11.42
CA GLU A 78 15.99 -7.75 -10.77
C GLU A 78 15.23 -6.66 -11.51
N LEU A 79 15.89 -5.58 -11.94
CA LEU A 79 15.26 -4.51 -12.73
C LEU A 79 14.70 -5.03 -14.06
N LYS A 80 15.48 -5.88 -14.76
CA LYS A 80 15.07 -6.50 -16.02
C LYS A 80 13.86 -7.41 -15.84
N ASN A 81 13.77 -8.11 -14.71
CA ASN A 81 12.68 -9.03 -14.40
C ASN A 81 11.47 -8.34 -13.73
N ALA A 82 11.67 -7.19 -13.08
CA ALA A 82 10.63 -6.43 -12.40
C ALA A 82 9.64 -5.82 -13.40
N ILE A 83 10.13 -5.39 -14.56
CA ILE A 83 9.28 -4.97 -15.67
C ILE A 83 8.95 -6.20 -16.53
N GLY A 84 8.17 -7.11 -15.95
CA GLY A 84 7.40 -8.05 -16.73
C GLY A 84 6.40 -7.26 -17.56
N THR A 85 6.54 -7.30 -18.89
CA THR A 85 5.53 -6.74 -19.79
C THR A 85 4.17 -7.31 -19.39
N LEU A 86 3.09 -6.52 -19.46
CA LEU A 86 1.70 -6.99 -19.32
C LEU A 86 1.37 -8.25 -20.16
N ARG A 87 2.27 -8.67 -21.06
CA ARG A 87 2.33 -10.00 -21.68
C ARG A 87 2.03 -11.14 -20.71
N GLY A 88 2.54 -11.15 -19.48
CA GLY A 88 2.19 -12.19 -18.50
C GLY A 88 0.69 -12.25 -18.23
N ILE A 89 0.07 -11.07 -18.02
CA ILE A 89 -1.38 -10.93 -17.86
C ILE A 89 -2.12 -11.35 -19.15
N PHE A 90 -1.65 -10.95 -20.33
CA PHE A 90 -2.25 -11.36 -21.61
C PHE A 90 -2.15 -12.88 -21.86
N THR A 91 -1.05 -13.52 -21.46
CA THR A 91 -0.85 -14.97 -21.57
C THR A 91 -1.82 -15.71 -20.65
N VAL A 92 -2.00 -15.24 -19.42
CA VAL A 92 -3.00 -15.78 -18.49
C VAL A 92 -4.43 -15.56 -19.02
N ILE A 93 -4.75 -14.38 -19.56
CA ILE A 93 -6.06 -14.09 -20.17
C ILE A 93 -6.36 -15.05 -21.34
N ARG A 94 -5.40 -15.30 -22.22
CA ARG A 94 -5.57 -16.27 -23.33
C ARG A 94 -5.75 -17.71 -22.85
N ALA A 95 -5.13 -18.10 -21.75
CA ALA A 95 -5.21 -19.46 -21.23
C ALA A 95 -6.57 -19.76 -20.57
N VAL A 96 -7.24 -18.76 -19.99
CA VAL A 96 -8.54 -18.91 -19.32
C VAL A 96 -9.73 -18.81 -20.29
N GLN A 97 -9.51 -18.26 -21.50
CA GLN A 97 -10.53 -18.17 -22.56
C GLN A 97 -10.62 -19.41 -23.45
N LYS A 98 -10.04 -20.54 -23.03
CA LYS A 98 -10.03 -21.80 -23.78
C LYS A 98 -10.79 -22.89 -23.03
#